data_AF-A0A6G2U6F6-F1
#
_entry.id   AF-A0A6G2U6F6-F1
#
_cell.length_a   1.000
_cell.length_b   1.000
_cell.length_c   1.000
_cell.angle_alpha   90.00
_cell.angle_beta   90.00
_cell.angle_gamma   90.00
#
_symmetry.space_group_name_H-M   'P 1'
#
loop_
_entity.id
_entity.type
_entity.pdbx_description
1 polymer ?
#
loop_
_entity_poly.entity_id
_entity_poly.type
_entity_poly.pdbx_seq_one_letter_code
_entity_poly.pdbx_strand_id
1 'polypeptide(L)'
;MDKDTQSETAAGVPVTGSAMPEPPPEVVEAARQAPDHWLAMVDLTWSGEGPPPQWALIGQWRSGPTGEIEEWQDNPEYRPSPQMLDWPDPADAVDSAVQLAATGYGPAQDVPAALARAEVSVLVSATGTPLTAASPEGTPVVPVYTSAVYLESVGRLLYDRRPVAELVDHLPPGHALYLNPTGPVSMLVETEQLRAALAAVGTGPGGQAGEAAEPAAPGTLRPGTAAAGAEPVGSGMAIGKPARAAVGATVVGAGMAGSGMAGGQS
;
A
#
# COMPACT_ATOMS: atom_id res chain seq x y z
N MET A 1 34.15 15.91 28.27
CA MET A 1 33.34 14.71 27.96
C MET A 1 31.98 15.07 28.49
N ASP A 2 31.12 15.60 27.63
CA ASP A 2 29.94 16.32 28.06
C ASP A 2 28.75 15.88 27.23
N LYS A 3 27.70 15.46 27.96
CA LYS A 3 26.34 15.16 27.56
C LYS A 3 26.10 13.86 26.81
N ASP A 4 25.91 12.80 27.62
CA ASP A 4 24.89 11.79 27.39
C ASP A 4 23.54 12.48 27.18
N THR A 5 23.15 12.60 25.92
CA THR A 5 21.77 12.88 25.52
C THR A 5 20.96 11.62 25.85
N GLN A 6 20.46 11.54 27.09
CA GLN A 6 19.27 10.74 27.36
C GLN A 6 18.12 11.42 26.62
N SER A 7 17.76 10.84 25.48
CA SER A 7 16.48 11.08 24.84
C SER A 7 15.41 10.60 25.82
N GLU A 8 14.87 11.52 26.60
CA GLU A 8 13.64 11.33 27.35
C GLU A 8 12.52 11.32 26.31
N THR A 9 12.33 10.16 25.68
CA THR A 9 11.30 9.87 24.69
C THR A 9 9.94 10.14 25.31
N ALA A 10 9.04 10.81 24.58
CA ALA A 10 7.68 11.06 25.00
C ALA A 10 6.95 9.72 25.16
N ALA A 11 7.03 9.14 26.36
CA ALA A 11 6.69 7.73 26.56
C ALA A 11 5.19 7.55 26.82
N GLY A 12 4.63 6.43 26.35
CA GLY A 12 3.23 6.06 26.60
C GLY A 12 2.95 5.88 28.10
N VAL A 13 1.66 5.87 28.46
CA VAL A 13 1.27 5.60 29.86
C VAL A 13 1.61 4.15 30.20
N PRO A 14 2.43 3.89 31.23
CA PRO A 14 2.80 2.52 31.59
C PRO A 14 1.59 1.76 32.16
N VAL A 15 1.52 0.46 31.84
CA VAL A 15 0.50 -0.47 32.31
C VAL A 15 1.14 -1.64 33.05
N THR A 16 0.40 -2.22 33.98
CA THR A 16 0.88 -3.30 34.86
C THR A 16 -0.10 -4.47 34.90
N GLY A 17 0.36 -5.64 35.33
CA GLY A 17 -0.49 -6.83 35.53
C GLY A 17 -1.08 -7.36 34.22
N SER A 18 -2.36 -7.74 34.23
CA SER A 18 -3.02 -8.39 33.08
C SER A 18 -3.23 -7.49 31.85
N ALA A 19 -2.92 -6.19 31.95
CA ALA A 19 -2.98 -5.26 30.84
C ALA A 19 -1.68 -5.25 30.00
N MET A 20 -0.61 -5.86 30.52
CA MET A 20 0.65 -5.96 29.78
C MET A 20 0.57 -7.06 28.70
N PRO A 21 1.22 -6.86 27.54
CA PRO A 21 1.47 -7.95 26.62
C PRO A 21 2.34 -9.01 27.30
N GLU A 22 2.05 -10.27 27.00
CA GLU A 22 2.82 -11.39 27.53
C GLU A 22 4.26 -11.34 26.98
N PRO A 23 5.27 -11.22 27.84
CA PRO A 23 6.65 -11.13 27.40
C PRO A 23 7.13 -12.48 26.84
N PRO A 24 7.81 -12.48 25.69
CA PRO A 24 8.45 -13.69 25.17
C PRO A 24 9.44 -14.30 26.19
N PRO A 25 9.66 -15.62 26.19
CA PRO A 25 10.55 -16.29 27.14
C PRO A 25 11.96 -15.68 27.20
N GLU A 26 12.51 -15.27 26.06
CA GLU A 26 13.82 -14.62 25.96
C GLU A 26 13.86 -13.27 26.70
N VAL A 27 12.76 -12.51 26.68
CA VAL A 27 12.65 -11.23 27.41
C VAL A 27 12.60 -11.49 28.91
N VAL A 28 11.89 -12.54 29.35
CA VAL A 28 11.84 -12.94 30.76
C VAL A 28 13.22 -13.35 31.27
N GLU A 29 13.97 -14.14 30.50
CA GLU A 29 15.34 -14.51 30.88
C GLU A 29 16.30 -13.32 30.89
N ALA A 30 16.15 -12.38 29.96
CA ALA A 30 16.92 -11.14 29.95
C ALA A 30 16.59 -10.24 31.16
N ALA A 31 15.31 -10.13 31.54
CA ALA A 31 14.87 -9.37 32.71
C ALA A 31 15.52 -9.87 34.01
N ARG A 32 15.65 -11.19 34.17
CA ARG A 32 16.34 -11.80 35.33
C ARG A 32 17.83 -11.46 35.40
N GLN A 33 18.46 -11.22 34.25
CA GLN A 33 19.89 -10.88 34.15
C GLN A 33 20.14 -9.37 34.25
N ALA A 34 19.11 -8.55 34.06
CA ALA A 34 19.17 -7.10 34.08
C ALA A 34 18.04 -6.53 34.95
N PRO A 35 18.17 -6.56 36.30
CA PRO A 35 17.18 -5.94 37.19
C PRO A 35 17.18 -4.41 37.02
N ASP A 36 16.03 -3.77 37.30
CA ASP A 36 15.81 -2.33 37.15
C ASP A 36 16.13 -1.80 35.73
N HIS A 37 15.81 -2.57 34.69
CA HIS A 37 16.16 -2.27 33.30
C HIS A 37 14.95 -2.31 32.35
N TRP A 38 15.05 -1.55 31.26
CA TRP A 38 14.05 -1.55 30.19
C TRP A 38 14.46 -2.50 29.06
N LEU A 39 13.54 -3.38 28.66
CA LEU A 39 13.71 -4.38 27.62
C LEU A 39 12.78 -4.04 26.45
N ALA A 40 13.35 -3.51 25.37
CA ALA A 40 12.58 -3.09 24.21
C ALA A 40 12.12 -4.28 23.36
N MET A 41 10.89 -4.19 22.85
CA MET A 41 10.35 -5.07 21.82
C MET A 41 10.47 -4.38 20.46
N VAL A 42 11.07 -5.07 19.49
CA VAL A 42 11.32 -4.56 18.13
C VAL A 42 10.35 -5.23 17.16
N ASP A 43 9.81 -4.47 16.21
CA ASP A 43 9.12 -5.06 15.06
C ASP A 43 10.12 -5.80 14.16
N LEU A 44 9.92 -7.11 13.99
CA LEU A 44 10.85 -8.00 13.28
C LEU A 44 10.95 -7.71 11.78
N THR A 45 10.09 -6.86 11.22
CA THR A 45 10.18 -6.39 9.84
C THR A 45 11.37 -5.43 9.67
N TRP A 46 11.84 -4.79 10.74
CA TRP A 46 13.02 -3.94 10.69
C TRP A 46 14.31 -4.78 10.56
N SER A 47 15.17 -4.45 9.59
CA SER A 47 16.36 -5.23 9.22
C SER A 47 17.65 -4.39 9.11
N GLY A 48 17.70 -3.24 9.79
CA GLY A 48 18.86 -2.33 9.75
C GLY A 48 20.08 -2.82 10.55
N GLU A 49 21.23 -2.20 10.29
CA GLU A 49 22.43 -2.39 11.10
C GLU A 49 22.40 -1.51 12.36
N GLY A 50 22.91 -2.02 13.48
CA GLY A 50 23.02 -1.28 14.74
C GLY A 50 21.76 -1.37 15.61
N PRO A 51 21.57 -0.45 16.57
CA PRO A 51 20.37 -0.42 17.39
C PRO A 51 19.14 0.01 16.55
N PRO A 52 17.97 -0.61 16.77
CA PRO A 52 16.75 -0.21 16.09
C PRO A 52 16.38 1.25 16.40
N PRO A 53 15.93 2.01 15.40
CA PRO A 53 15.44 3.36 15.62
C PRO A 53 14.14 3.33 16.43
N GLN A 54 13.81 4.43 17.10
CA GLN A 54 12.64 4.50 17.98
C GLN A 54 11.34 4.14 17.24
N TRP A 55 11.16 4.53 15.98
CA TRP A 55 9.94 4.20 15.23
C TRP A 55 9.74 2.70 14.95
N ALA A 56 10.78 1.87 15.10
CA ALA A 56 10.73 0.41 14.92
C ALA A 56 10.49 -0.36 16.22
N LEU A 57 10.47 0.33 17.37
CA LEU A 57 10.19 -0.27 18.66
C LEU A 57 8.69 -0.29 18.89
N ILE A 58 8.12 -1.44 19.19
CA ILE A 58 6.70 -1.58 19.55
C ILE A 58 6.45 -0.95 20.94
N GLY A 59 7.40 -1.15 21.85
CA GLY A 59 7.35 -0.65 23.21
C GLY A 59 8.42 -1.35 24.05
N GLN A 60 8.28 -1.31 25.37
CA GLN A 60 9.28 -1.85 26.29
C GLN A 60 8.68 -2.37 27.59
N TRP A 61 9.20 -3.50 28.07
CA TRP A 61 8.96 -3.99 29.43
C TRP A 61 10.00 -3.43 30.38
N ARG A 62 9.67 -3.23 31.65
CA ARG A 62 10.64 -2.97 32.71
C ARG A 62 10.73 -4.15 33.67
N SER A 63 11.95 -4.54 33.96
CA SER A 63 12.25 -5.43 35.08
C SER A 63 12.32 -4.66 36.40
N GLY A 64 11.74 -5.24 37.45
CA GLY A 64 11.90 -4.75 38.81
C GLY A 64 13.24 -5.15 39.44
N PRO A 65 13.45 -4.82 40.72
CA PRO A 65 14.69 -5.12 41.45
C PRO A 65 15.02 -6.61 41.56
N THR A 66 14.00 -7.48 41.45
CA THR A 66 14.13 -8.94 41.49
C THR A 66 14.36 -9.56 40.11
N GLY A 67 14.33 -8.75 39.05
CA GLY A 67 14.38 -9.22 37.66
C GLY A 67 13.05 -9.78 37.12
N GLU A 68 11.95 -9.64 37.87
CA GLU A 68 10.60 -9.91 37.37
C GLU A 68 10.10 -8.73 36.53
N ILE A 69 9.25 -8.98 35.53
CA ILE A 69 8.67 -7.92 34.70
C ILE A 69 7.47 -7.30 35.41
N GLU A 70 7.52 -5.99 35.61
CA GLU A 70 6.53 -5.25 36.43
C GLU A 70 5.64 -4.31 35.61
N GLU A 71 6.20 -3.69 34.57
CA GLU A 71 5.47 -2.72 33.72
C GLU A 71 5.77 -2.89 32.23
N TRP A 72 4.77 -2.55 31.41
CA TRP A 72 4.87 -2.37 29.97
C TRP A 72 4.59 -0.92 29.61
N GLN A 73 5.32 -0.40 28.63
CA GLN A 73 5.11 0.92 28.08
C GLN A 73 5.08 0.87 26.55
N ASP A 74 3.95 1.28 25.98
CA ASP A 74 3.82 1.46 24.53
C ASP A 74 4.69 2.63 24.06
N ASN A 75 5.26 2.46 22.87
CA ASN A 75 5.99 3.51 22.21
C ASN A 75 5.07 4.29 21.25
N PRO A 76 4.76 5.57 21.52
CA PRO A 76 3.89 6.36 20.64
C PRO A 76 4.56 6.75 19.32
N GLU A 77 5.88 6.61 19.19
CA GLU A 77 6.59 6.83 17.93
C GLU A 77 6.58 5.59 17.02
N TYR A 78 6.07 4.46 17.51
CA TYR A 78 6.02 3.20 16.78
C TYR A 78 5.24 3.35 15.46
N ARG A 79 5.85 2.87 14.37
CA ARG A 79 5.23 2.74 13.05
C ARG A 79 4.99 1.26 12.77
N PRO A 80 3.73 0.80 12.74
CA PRO A 80 3.45 -0.60 12.48
C PRO A 80 3.93 -1.07 11.10
N SER A 81 4.58 -2.23 11.06
CA SER A 81 4.87 -2.94 9.80
C SER A 81 3.59 -3.48 9.15
N PRO A 82 3.66 -3.95 7.88
CA PRO A 82 2.50 -4.54 7.21
C PRO A 82 1.88 -5.69 8.00
N GLN A 83 2.70 -6.56 8.61
CA GLN A 83 2.23 -7.68 9.42
C GLN A 83 1.48 -7.19 10.67
N MET A 84 1.98 -6.13 11.31
CA MET A 84 1.35 -5.53 12.49
C MET A 84 0.07 -4.73 12.16
N LEU A 85 -0.17 -4.45 10.88
CA LEU A 85 -1.43 -3.89 10.37
C LEU A 85 -2.42 -4.97 9.89
N ASP A 86 -2.11 -6.25 10.13
CA ASP A 86 -2.87 -7.41 9.63
C ASP A 86 -3.04 -7.39 8.09
N TRP A 87 -2.08 -6.82 7.37
CA TRP A 87 -2.08 -6.89 5.91
C TRP A 87 -1.75 -8.33 5.46
N PRO A 88 -2.39 -8.81 4.37
CA PRO A 88 -2.03 -10.10 3.79
C PRO A 88 -0.56 -10.16 3.38
N ASP A 89 0.00 -11.36 3.39
CA ASP A 89 1.30 -11.62 2.77
C ASP A 89 1.31 -11.09 1.33
N PRO A 90 2.42 -10.46 0.91
CA PRO A 90 2.45 -9.80 -0.38
C PRO A 90 2.27 -10.80 -1.53
N ALA A 91 1.40 -10.46 -2.47
CA ALA A 91 1.05 -11.36 -3.57
C ALA A 91 2.18 -11.52 -4.62
N ASP A 92 3.07 -10.53 -4.71
CA ASP A 92 4.23 -10.49 -5.59
C ASP A 92 5.31 -9.52 -5.08
N ALA A 93 6.44 -9.44 -5.80
CA ALA A 93 7.57 -8.58 -5.41
C ALA A 93 7.24 -7.07 -5.47
N VAL A 94 6.34 -6.64 -6.35
CA VAL A 94 5.90 -5.24 -6.42
C VAL A 94 5.01 -4.93 -5.23
N ASP A 95 4.08 -5.82 -4.90
CA ASP A 95 3.23 -5.67 -3.71
C ASP A 95 4.06 -5.64 -2.43
N SER A 96 5.07 -6.52 -2.31
CA SER A 96 6.02 -6.49 -1.18
C SER A 96 6.71 -5.13 -1.05
N ALA A 97 7.23 -4.59 -2.16
CA ALA A 97 7.86 -3.27 -2.16
C ALA A 97 6.87 -2.15 -1.80
N VAL A 98 5.63 -2.21 -2.30
CA VAL A 98 4.57 -1.23 -2.00
C VAL A 98 4.22 -1.26 -0.51
N GLN A 99 4.01 -2.46 0.06
CA GLN A 99 3.66 -2.60 1.48
C GLN A 99 4.78 -2.06 2.39
N LEU A 100 6.03 -2.39 2.08
CA LEU A 100 7.20 -1.93 2.85
C LEU A 100 7.41 -0.41 2.70
N ALA A 101 7.27 0.13 1.49
CA ALA A 101 7.39 1.57 1.25
C ALA A 101 6.31 2.38 1.98
N ALA A 102 5.06 1.89 1.97
CA ALA A 102 3.93 2.57 2.60
C ALA A 102 4.04 2.62 4.13
N THR A 103 4.66 1.61 4.74
CA THR A 103 4.90 1.53 6.19
C THR A 103 6.24 2.13 6.60
N GLY A 104 7.10 2.49 5.64
CA GLY A 104 8.43 3.07 5.88
C GLY A 104 9.51 2.05 6.24
N TYR A 105 9.22 0.75 6.12
CA TYR A 105 10.17 -0.34 6.37
C TYR A 105 11.04 -0.66 5.14
N GLY A 106 10.65 -0.19 3.96
CA GLY A 106 11.41 -0.29 2.73
C GLY A 106 11.54 1.06 2.04
N PRO A 107 12.58 1.26 1.22
CA PRO A 107 12.76 2.52 0.53
C PRO A 107 11.82 2.62 -0.68
N ALA A 108 11.26 3.81 -0.92
CA ALA A 108 10.26 4.01 -1.96
C ALA A 108 10.76 3.69 -3.38
N GLN A 109 12.06 3.80 -3.66
CA GLN A 109 12.63 3.45 -4.96
C GLN A 109 12.59 1.96 -5.30
N ASP A 110 12.37 1.09 -4.31
CA ASP A 110 12.27 -0.36 -4.57
C ASP A 110 10.99 -0.68 -5.33
N VAL A 111 9.95 0.16 -5.22
CA VAL A 111 8.69 -0.01 -5.94
C VAL A 111 8.87 0.11 -7.46
N PRO A 112 9.35 1.23 -8.03
CA PRO A 112 9.59 1.31 -9.47
C PRO A 112 10.67 0.31 -9.94
N ALA A 113 11.64 -0.06 -9.10
CA ALA A 113 12.65 -1.06 -9.43
C ALA A 113 12.06 -2.49 -9.56
N ALA A 114 11.19 -2.89 -8.66
CA ALA A 114 10.44 -4.14 -8.73
C ALA A 114 9.47 -4.11 -9.92
N LEU A 115 8.73 -3.00 -10.08
CA LEU A 115 7.77 -2.82 -11.16
C LEU A 115 8.41 -2.90 -12.54
N ALA A 116 9.60 -2.34 -12.74
CA ALA A 116 10.34 -2.37 -14.01
C ALA A 116 10.63 -3.80 -14.53
N ARG A 117 10.55 -4.81 -13.66
CA ARG A 117 10.77 -6.23 -14.00
C ARG A 117 9.47 -7.03 -14.07
N ALA A 118 8.33 -6.40 -13.78
CA ALA A 118 7.05 -7.07 -13.64
C ALA A 118 6.27 -7.10 -14.96
N GLU A 119 5.49 -8.17 -15.11
CA GLU A 119 4.29 -8.12 -15.94
C GLU A 119 3.13 -7.58 -15.12
N VAL A 120 2.31 -6.76 -15.75
CA VAL A 120 1.17 -6.13 -15.10
C VAL A 120 -0.09 -6.35 -15.90
N SER A 121 -1.22 -6.31 -15.21
CA SER A 121 -2.54 -6.33 -15.83
C SER A 121 -3.16 -4.94 -15.77
N VAL A 122 -3.77 -4.51 -16.87
CA VAL A 122 -4.53 -3.26 -16.96
C VAL A 122 -5.91 -3.54 -17.50
N LEU A 123 -6.92 -2.86 -16.95
CA LEU A 123 -8.26 -2.92 -17.53
C LEU A 123 -8.25 -2.20 -18.87
N VAL A 124 -9.01 -2.74 -19.82
CA VAL A 124 -9.05 -2.21 -21.18
C VAL A 124 -10.49 -2.03 -21.66
N SER A 125 -10.67 -1.07 -22.56
CA SER A 125 -11.91 -0.91 -23.31
C SER A 125 -12.17 -2.10 -24.24
N ALA A 126 -13.33 -2.14 -24.88
CA ALA A 126 -13.64 -3.11 -25.92
C ALA A 126 -12.69 -3.06 -27.13
N THR A 127 -11.93 -1.96 -27.31
CA THR A 127 -10.92 -1.81 -28.36
C THR A 127 -9.51 -2.20 -27.90
N GLY A 128 -9.35 -2.66 -26.65
CA GLY A 128 -8.05 -3.01 -26.07
C GLY A 128 -7.23 -1.82 -25.58
N THR A 129 -7.83 -0.61 -25.50
CA THR A 129 -7.15 0.58 -24.97
C THR A 129 -7.16 0.57 -23.45
N PRO A 130 -6.03 0.80 -22.74
CA PRO A 130 -6.03 0.91 -21.28
C PRO A 130 -7.04 1.93 -20.76
N LEU A 131 -7.79 1.56 -19.73
CA LEU A 131 -8.71 2.46 -19.06
C LEU A 131 -7.94 3.43 -18.17
N THR A 132 -8.32 4.70 -18.24
CA THR A 132 -7.78 5.78 -17.41
C THR A 132 -8.76 6.14 -16.31
N ALA A 133 -8.24 6.61 -15.18
CA ALA A 133 -8.99 7.11 -14.04
C ALA A 133 -8.30 8.34 -13.45
N ALA A 134 -8.78 8.81 -12.31
CA ALA A 134 -8.09 9.79 -11.49
C ALA A 134 -7.81 9.20 -10.10
N SER A 135 -6.67 9.55 -9.50
CA SER A 135 -6.43 9.30 -8.08
C SER A 135 -7.41 10.10 -7.20
N PRO A 136 -7.54 9.79 -5.90
CA PRO A 136 -8.35 10.61 -4.99
C PRO A 136 -7.99 12.10 -4.98
N GLU A 137 -6.73 12.43 -5.28
CA GLU A 137 -6.17 13.79 -5.38
C GLU A 137 -6.36 14.42 -6.77
N GLY A 138 -6.91 13.68 -7.73
CA GLY A 138 -7.21 14.16 -9.08
C GLY A 138 -6.11 13.93 -10.12
N THR A 139 -5.02 13.24 -9.78
CA THR A 139 -3.94 12.93 -10.75
C THR A 139 -4.47 11.94 -11.79
N PRO A 140 -4.30 12.19 -13.11
CA PRO A 140 -4.65 11.21 -14.14
C PRO A 140 -3.80 9.95 -13.99
N VAL A 141 -4.45 8.79 -13.97
CA VAL A 141 -3.78 7.50 -13.74
C VAL A 141 -4.29 6.40 -14.65
N VAL A 142 -3.46 5.39 -14.87
CA VAL A 142 -3.89 4.08 -15.36
C VAL A 142 -3.87 3.11 -14.18
N PRO A 143 -5.01 2.51 -13.79
CA PRO A 143 -5.05 1.44 -12.80
C PRO A 143 -4.28 0.21 -13.26
N VAL A 144 -3.35 -0.26 -12.42
CA VAL A 144 -2.45 -1.37 -12.73
C VAL A 144 -2.52 -2.41 -11.61
N TYR A 145 -2.62 -3.68 -11.99
CA TYR A 145 -2.72 -4.82 -11.08
C TYR A 145 -1.52 -5.73 -11.29
N THR A 146 -0.73 -5.95 -10.24
CA THR A 146 0.53 -6.71 -10.32
C THR A 146 0.30 -8.21 -10.14
N SER A 147 -0.81 -8.60 -9.51
CA SER A 147 -1.24 -9.98 -9.31
C SER A 147 -2.71 -10.19 -9.65
N ALA A 148 -3.08 -11.44 -9.98
CA ALA A 148 -4.45 -11.84 -10.29
C ALA A 148 -5.40 -11.67 -9.09
N VAL A 149 -4.89 -11.79 -7.86
CA VAL A 149 -5.68 -11.61 -6.62
C VAL A 149 -6.35 -10.24 -6.59
N TYR A 150 -5.65 -9.18 -7.01
CA TYR A 150 -6.22 -7.83 -7.03
C TYR A 150 -7.26 -7.63 -8.15
N LEU A 151 -7.22 -8.45 -9.21
CA LEU A 151 -8.24 -8.41 -10.27
C LEU A 151 -9.55 -9.08 -9.86
N GLU A 152 -9.52 -10.02 -8.92
CA GLU A 152 -10.73 -10.76 -8.51
C GLU A 152 -11.83 -9.82 -8.01
N SER A 153 -11.44 -8.79 -7.25
CA SER A 153 -12.36 -7.74 -6.75
C SER A 153 -12.94 -6.86 -7.86
N VAL A 154 -12.32 -6.82 -9.04
CA VAL A 154 -12.77 -6.04 -10.20
C VAL A 154 -13.85 -6.79 -11.01
N GLY A 155 -13.89 -8.13 -10.90
CA GLY A 155 -14.88 -8.97 -11.55
C GLY A 155 -14.50 -9.40 -12.98
N ARG A 156 -15.49 -9.44 -13.88
CA ARG A 156 -15.34 -10.02 -15.25
C ARG A 156 -14.94 -9.01 -16.34
N LEU A 157 -14.40 -7.85 -15.95
CA LEU A 157 -13.97 -6.84 -16.92
C LEU A 157 -12.81 -7.36 -17.77
N LEU A 158 -12.73 -6.87 -19.01
CA LEU A 158 -11.61 -7.19 -19.90
C LEU A 158 -10.34 -6.56 -19.33
N TYR A 159 -9.29 -7.36 -19.30
CA TYR A 159 -7.95 -6.87 -18.99
C TYR A 159 -6.97 -7.38 -20.04
N ASP A 160 -5.88 -6.64 -20.18
CA ASP A 160 -4.71 -7.09 -20.89
C ASP A 160 -3.55 -7.23 -19.92
N ARG A 161 -2.69 -8.24 -20.15
CA ARG A 161 -1.50 -8.49 -19.33
C ARG A 161 -0.27 -8.40 -20.22
N ARG A 162 0.69 -7.57 -19.82
CA ARG A 162 1.91 -7.27 -20.57
C ARG A 162 3.06 -6.85 -19.65
N PRO A 163 4.32 -6.91 -20.11
CA PRO A 163 5.44 -6.27 -19.41
C PRO A 163 5.17 -4.79 -19.17
N VAL A 164 5.56 -4.25 -18.00
CA VAL A 164 5.32 -2.83 -17.71
C VAL A 164 6.02 -1.91 -18.71
N ALA A 165 7.17 -2.35 -19.25
CA ALA A 165 7.92 -1.61 -20.25
C ALA A 165 7.06 -1.27 -21.48
N GLU A 166 6.29 -2.24 -21.97
CA GLU A 166 5.38 -2.05 -23.10
C GLU A 166 4.18 -1.17 -22.75
N LEU A 167 3.70 -1.22 -21.51
CA LEU A 167 2.63 -0.34 -21.05
C LEU A 167 3.10 1.13 -21.06
N VAL A 168 4.28 1.39 -20.53
CA VAL A 168 4.85 2.74 -20.35
C VAL A 168 5.04 3.47 -21.68
N ASP A 169 5.35 2.76 -22.76
CA ASP A 169 5.50 3.35 -24.10
C ASP A 169 4.17 3.77 -24.73
N HIS A 170 3.04 3.34 -24.15
CA HIS A 170 1.69 3.62 -24.63
C HIS A 170 0.83 4.40 -23.63
N LEU A 171 1.41 4.85 -22.52
CA LEU A 171 0.68 5.66 -21.55
C LEU A 171 0.28 7.01 -22.15
N PRO A 172 -0.96 7.47 -21.92
CA PRO A 172 -1.34 8.82 -22.30
C PRO A 172 -0.45 9.85 -21.57
N PRO A 173 -0.09 10.96 -22.22
CA PRO A 173 0.75 11.98 -21.59
C PRO A 173 0.20 12.44 -20.24
N GLY A 174 1.09 12.62 -19.27
CA GLY A 174 0.73 13.09 -17.92
C GLY A 174 0.01 12.06 -17.04
N HIS A 175 -0.10 10.80 -17.47
CA HIS A 175 -0.65 9.74 -16.63
C HIS A 175 0.46 9.06 -15.82
N ALA A 176 0.15 8.77 -14.56
CA ALA A 176 0.93 7.88 -13.70
C ALA A 176 0.30 6.48 -13.66
N LEU A 177 1.01 5.50 -13.09
CA LEU A 177 0.45 4.18 -12.79
C LEU A 177 -0.11 4.21 -11.37
N TYR A 178 -1.32 3.66 -11.19
CA TYR A 178 -1.91 3.49 -9.86
C TYR A 178 -1.98 2.01 -9.52
N LEU A 179 -1.07 1.57 -8.67
CA LEU A 179 -0.80 0.16 -8.36
C LEU A 179 -1.81 -0.39 -7.36
N ASN A 180 -2.28 -1.61 -7.64
CA ASN A 180 -3.16 -2.45 -6.82
C ASN A 180 -4.28 -1.66 -6.11
N PRO A 181 -5.18 -0.96 -6.85
CA PRO A 181 -6.21 -0.12 -6.24
C PRO A 181 -7.21 -0.85 -5.32
N THR A 182 -7.27 -2.18 -5.44
CA THR A 182 -8.14 -3.08 -4.68
C THR A 182 -7.40 -3.81 -3.55
N GLY A 183 -6.08 -3.59 -3.41
CA GLY A 183 -5.26 -4.17 -2.36
C GLY A 183 -5.41 -3.47 -1.00
N PRO A 184 -4.73 -3.98 0.05
CA PRO A 184 -4.70 -3.35 1.38
C PRO A 184 -4.06 -1.95 1.34
N VAL A 185 -3.16 -1.74 0.39
CA VAL A 185 -2.52 -0.46 0.10
C VAL A 185 -2.34 -0.31 -1.41
N SER A 186 -2.38 0.94 -1.88
CA SER A 186 -2.16 1.30 -3.27
C SER A 186 -1.10 2.40 -3.35
N MET A 187 -0.43 2.51 -4.50
CA MET A 187 0.64 3.49 -4.68
C MET A 187 0.61 4.08 -6.07
N LEU A 188 0.84 5.39 -6.15
CA LEU A 188 1.03 6.10 -7.40
C LEU A 188 2.51 6.07 -7.78
N VAL A 189 2.81 5.59 -8.99
CA VAL A 189 4.16 5.59 -9.55
C VAL A 189 4.19 6.49 -10.78
N GLU A 190 4.98 7.55 -10.67
CA GLU A 190 5.20 8.50 -11.76
C GLU A 190 5.91 7.84 -12.93
N THR A 191 5.43 8.14 -14.14
CA THR A 191 5.95 7.54 -15.38
C THR A 191 7.44 7.80 -15.55
N GLU A 192 7.94 8.98 -15.20
CA GLU A 192 9.37 9.31 -15.30
C GLU A 192 10.26 8.50 -14.34
N GLN A 193 9.77 8.23 -13.12
CA GLN A 193 10.49 7.38 -12.16
C GLN A 193 10.59 5.95 -12.69
N LEU A 194 9.50 5.44 -13.27
CA LEU A 194 9.48 4.12 -13.87
C LEU A 194 10.37 4.02 -15.12
N ARG A 195 10.39 5.06 -15.98
CA ARG A 195 11.33 5.11 -17.12
C ARG A 195 12.79 5.06 -16.67
N ALA A 196 13.14 5.78 -15.60
CA ALA A 196 14.49 5.73 -15.03
C ALA A 196 14.84 4.32 -14.51
N ALA A 197 13.90 3.66 -13.82
CA ALA A 197 14.10 2.29 -13.35
C ALA A 197 14.26 1.28 -14.51
N LEU A 198 13.45 1.39 -15.56
CA LEU A 198 13.55 0.56 -16.76
C LEU A 198 14.92 0.71 -17.45
N ALA A 199 15.44 1.94 -17.56
CA ALA A 199 16.76 2.19 -18.12
C ALA A 199 17.88 1.53 -17.30
N ALA A 200 17.76 1.54 -15.96
CA ALA A 200 18.71 0.90 -15.06
C ALA A 200 18.70 -0.64 -15.18
N VAL A 201 17.54 -1.26 -15.46
CA VAL A 201 17.45 -2.70 -15.72
C VAL A 201 18.17 -3.08 -17.02
N GLY A 202 18.07 -2.25 -18.06
CA GLY A 202 18.71 -2.48 -19.37
C GLY A 202 20.23 -2.30 -19.42
N THR A 203 20.84 -1.68 -18.40
CA THR A 203 22.29 -1.35 -18.36
C THR A 203 23.13 -2.24 -17.43
N GLY A 204 22.56 -3.30 -16.83
CA GLY A 204 23.29 -4.19 -15.93
C GLY A 204 24.36 -5.07 -16.62
N PRO A 205 25.55 -5.29 -16.00
CA PRO A 205 26.58 -6.18 -16.53
C PRO A 205 26.18 -7.64 -16.29
N GLY A 206 25.41 -8.21 -17.22
CA GLY A 206 24.94 -9.59 -17.07
C GLY A 206 23.92 -10.07 -18.10
N GLY A 207 23.84 -9.42 -19.28
CA GLY A 207 23.05 -9.93 -20.41
C GLY A 207 23.68 -11.17 -21.03
N GLN A 208 23.68 -12.30 -20.33
CA GLN A 208 23.73 -13.60 -20.98
C GLN A 208 22.31 -14.01 -21.33
N ALA A 209 22.12 -14.23 -22.63
CA ALA A 209 20.89 -14.73 -23.22
C ALA A 209 20.48 -16.04 -22.53
N GLY A 210 19.50 -15.93 -21.64
CA GLY A 210 18.71 -17.06 -21.16
C GLY A 210 17.79 -17.50 -22.29
N GLU A 211 17.98 -18.75 -22.69
CA GLU A 211 17.16 -19.63 -23.51
C GLU A 211 15.77 -19.09 -23.90
N ALA A 212 15.52 -19.06 -25.21
CA ALA A 212 14.27 -18.65 -25.81
C ALA A 212 13.07 -19.38 -25.18
N ALA A 213 12.40 -18.70 -24.24
CA ALA A 213 11.00 -18.94 -24.00
C ALA A 213 10.26 -18.64 -25.31
N GLU A 214 9.53 -19.64 -25.79
CA GLU A 214 8.63 -19.56 -26.93
C GLU A 214 7.82 -18.25 -26.89
N PRO A 215 7.70 -17.50 -28.00
CA PRO A 215 7.07 -16.19 -27.98
C PRO A 215 5.62 -16.33 -27.53
N ALA A 216 5.32 -15.89 -26.31
CA ALA A 216 3.96 -15.66 -25.87
C ALA A 216 3.35 -14.63 -26.83
N ALA A 217 2.25 -15.00 -27.48
CA ALA A 217 1.59 -14.17 -28.48
C ALA A 217 1.28 -12.76 -27.91
N PRO A 218 1.47 -11.69 -28.69
CA PRO A 218 1.20 -10.33 -28.23
C PRO A 218 -0.28 -10.18 -27.85
N GLY A 219 -0.54 -9.56 -26.69
CA GLY A 219 -1.81 -8.96 -26.29
C GLY A 219 -3.04 -9.85 -26.44
N THR A 220 -3.11 -10.96 -25.71
CA THR A 220 -4.38 -11.70 -25.62
C THR A 220 -5.24 -11.05 -24.55
N LEU A 221 -6.25 -10.28 -24.97
CA LEU A 221 -7.33 -9.80 -24.10
C LEU A 221 -7.90 -10.97 -23.30
N ARG A 222 -7.90 -10.84 -21.98
CA ARG A 222 -8.35 -11.90 -21.08
C ARG A 222 -9.69 -11.51 -20.45
N PRO A 223 -10.66 -12.43 -20.39
CA PRO A 223 -11.86 -12.23 -19.60
C PRO A 223 -11.49 -12.23 -18.10
N GLY A 224 -12.13 -11.35 -17.32
CA GLY A 224 -11.86 -11.22 -15.89
C GLY A 224 -12.12 -12.50 -15.08
N THR A 225 -11.55 -12.56 -13.88
CA THR A 225 -11.28 -13.79 -13.12
C THR A 225 -12.42 -14.28 -12.22
N ALA A 226 -13.61 -13.68 -12.26
CA ALA A 226 -14.68 -14.07 -11.33
C ALA A 226 -14.95 -15.58 -11.38
N ALA A 227 -14.86 -16.22 -10.21
CA ALA A 227 -15.05 -17.66 -10.04
C ALA A 227 -16.25 -18.17 -10.86
N ALA A 228 -16.04 -19.28 -11.58
CA ALA A 228 -17.10 -19.98 -12.28
C ALA A 228 -18.05 -20.58 -11.24
N GLY A 229 -19.12 -19.84 -10.93
CA GLY A 229 -20.09 -20.23 -9.90
C GLY A 229 -21.13 -19.14 -9.64
N ALA A 230 -21.71 -18.57 -10.69
CA ALA A 230 -22.98 -17.86 -10.57
C ALA A 230 -23.90 -18.42 -11.65
N GLU A 231 -24.93 -19.14 -11.22
CA GLU A 231 -26.03 -19.56 -12.10
C GLU A 231 -26.62 -18.32 -12.81
N PRO A 232 -27.10 -18.47 -14.06
CA PRO A 232 -27.59 -17.32 -14.82
C PRO A 232 -28.79 -16.71 -14.09
N VAL A 233 -28.60 -15.49 -13.56
CA VAL A 233 -29.69 -14.71 -13.00
C VAL A 233 -30.59 -14.34 -14.17
N GLY A 234 -31.74 -15.01 -14.25
CA GLY A 234 -32.76 -14.76 -15.26
C GLY A 234 -33.21 -13.30 -15.24
N SER A 235 -33.56 -12.80 -16.43
CA SER A 235 -34.01 -11.44 -16.73
C SER A 235 -34.90 -10.84 -15.63
N GLY A 236 -34.30 -10.03 -14.75
CA GLY A 236 -34.99 -9.38 -13.65
C GLY A 236 -34.31 -8.07 -13.29
N MET A 237 -35.00 -6.96 -13.56
CA MET A 237 -34.61 -5.61 -13.20
C MET A 237 -34.57 -5.48 -11.68
N ALA A 238 -33.38 -5.36 -11.08
CA ALA A 238 -33.22 -5.12 -9.65
C ALA A 238 -32.94 -3.64 -9.38
N ILE A 239 -34.03 -2.95 -9.04
CA ILE A 239 -34.09 -1.60 -8.47
C ILE A 239 -33.38 -1.63 -7.11
N GLY A 240 -32.35 -0.80 -6.95
CA GLY A 240 -31.63 -0.65 -5.68
C GLY A 240 -32.54 -0.11 -4.57
N LYS A 241 -32.40 -0.67 -3.35
CA LYS A 241 -32.94 -0.08 -2.12
C LYS A 241 -32.02 1.09 -1.69
N PRO A 242 -32.57 2.20 -1.17
CA PRO A 242 -31.79 3.40 -0.89
C PRO A 242 -30.91 3.22 0.36
N ALA A 243 -29.67 3.69 0.25
CA ALA A 243 -28.80 3.92 1.40
C ALA A 243 -29.34 5.09 2.23
N ARG A 244 -29.34 4.89 3.54
CA ARG A 244 -29.80 5.81 4.60
C ARG A 244 -28.97 7.10 4.58
N ALA A 245 -29.64 8.25 4.44
CA ALA A 245 -29.03 9.56 4.47
C ALA A 245 -28.42 9.88 5.85
N ALA A 246 -27.16 10.33 5.86
CA ALA A 246 -26.58 11.06 6.96
C ALA A 246 -26.90 12.55 6.78
N VAL A 247 -27.49 13.14 7.82
CA VAL A 247 -27.84 14.56 7.90
C VAL A 247 -26.60 15.35 8.34
N GLY A 248 -26.29 16.42 7.62
CA GLY A 248 -25.48 17.53 8.14
C GLY A 248 -24.16 17.79 7.43
N ALA A 249 -24.18 18.47 6.28
CA ALA A 249 -23.13 19.41 5.87
C ALA A 249 -23.63 20.29 4.71
N THR A 250 -23.47 21.59 4.89
CA THR A 250 -24.01 22.69 4.10
C THR A 250 -23.46 22.75 2.67
N VAL A 251 -24.34 22.85 1.67
CA VAL A 251 -24.00 23.14 0.28
C VAL A 251 -23.95 24.66 0.08
N VAL A 252 -22.80 25.18 -0.36
CA VAL A 252 -22.64 26.56 -0.85
C VAL A 252 -23.13 26.61 -2.30
N GLY A 253 -24.22 27.34 -2.55
CA GLY A 253 -24.78 27.53 -3.88
C GLY A 253 -24.08 28.66 -4.64
N ALA A 254 -23.49 28.34 -5.80
CA ALA A 254 -23.05 29.32 -6.78
C ALA A 254 -24.25 29.82 -7.60
N GLY A 255 -24.32 31.15 -7.74
CA GLY A 255 -25.42 31.88 -8.37
C GLY A 255 -25.54 31.64 -9.87
N MET A 256 -26.78 31.77 -10.35
CA MET A 256 -27.12 31.88 -11.77
C MET A 256 -27.43 33.34 -12.12
N ALA A 257 -26.90 33.74 -13.27
CA ALA A 257 -26.96 35.07 -13.86
C ALA A 257 -28.40 35.58 -14.06
N GLY A 258 -28.62 36.84 -13.69
CA GLY A 258 -29.83 37.58 -14.00
C GLY A 258 -29.80 38.13 -15.43
N SER A 259 -30.75 37.69 -16.25
CA SER A 259 -31.15 38.38 -17.48
C SER A 259 -32.12 39.50 -17.12
N GLY A 260 -31.75 40.73 -17.44
CA GLY A 260 -32.62 41.88 -17.32
C GLY A 260 -33.71 41.89 -18.40
N MET A 261 -34.92 42.27 -18.00
CA MET A 261 -35.84 42.95 -18.89
C MET A 261 -36.60 44.01 -18.11
N ALA A 262 -36.53 45.22 -18.66
CA ALA A 262 -37.22 46.41 -18.22
C ALA A 262 -38.63 46.49 -18.82
N GLY A 263 -39.55 47.06 -18.04
CA GLY A 263 -40.90 47.49 -18.43
C GLY A 263 -41.68 47.70 -17.14
N GLY A 264 -41.97 48.91 -16.67
CA GLY A 264 -42.47 50.07 -17.39
C GLY A 264 -43.92 50.25 -16.95
N GLN A 265 -44.11 50.92 -15.81
CA GLN A 265 -45.42 51.17 -15.20
C GLN A 265 -46.15 52.30 -15.95
N SER A 266 -47.45 52.11 -16.17
CA SER A 266 -48.48 53.11 -15.92
C SER A 266 -49.76 52.39 -15.49
#